data_AF-A0A0Q7STZ6-F1
#
_entry.id   AF-A0A0Q7STZ6-F1
#
_cell.length_a   1.000
_cell.length_b   1.000
_cell.length_c   1.000
_cell.angle_alpha   90.00
_cell.angle_beta   90.00
_cell.angle_gamma   90.00
#
_symmetry.space_group_name_H-M   'P 1'
#
loop_
_entity.id
_entity.type
_entity.pdbx_description
1 polymer ?
#
loop_
_entity_poly.entity_id
_entity_poly.type
_entity_poly.pdbx_seq_one_letter_code
_entity_poly.pdbx_strand_id
1 'polypeptide(L)'
;MYLRIATVLLTPAFALAQVQPPDVLEQALVSTFKRDNGNLVCLSTQGTLQNLRDAMQPYVKGVDIASPESYRTLVLATYLAFPCPFSPRRSELRPALAADVIGSWVFPDGSLKLRHGPKSPAWRAVPGVAPIKCEGVAFHEGGEYRVTQIRGSDATCPTLASMDAMRAVAPRVQSWSLMQNGRIRIDRTDVPDAFEEWDVFAVLTPFEFFGVKFAVGDLAAYQRKGRGNDINAAQSFRHLQRLN
;
A
#
# COMPACT_ATOMS: atom_id res chain seq x y z
N MET A 1 33.39 69.51 -26.26
CA MET A 1 32.16 68.74 -26.02
C MET A 1 32.52 67.59 -25.08
N TYR A 2 32.08 67.67 -23.82
CA TYR A 2 32.26 66.62 -22.81
C TYR A 2 31.35 65.43 -23.09
N LEU A 3 31.82 64.18 -22.93
CA LEU A 3 31.03 63.02 -22.46
C LEU A 3 32.00 61.83 -22.23
N ARG A 4 32.39 61.57 -20.97
CA ARG A 4 31.86 60.56 -20.03
C ARG A 4 32.27 59.11 -20.31
N ILE A 5 33.05 58.62 -19.35
CA ILE A 5 33.42 57.26 -18.98
C ILE A 5 32.19 56.35 -18.90
N ALA A 6 32.33 55.11 -19.37
CA ALA A 6 31.65 53.96 -18.78
C ALA A 6 32.58 52.74 -18.84
N THR A 7 33.43 52.62 -17.82
CA THR A 7 34.07 51.35 -17.46
C THR A 7 32.95 50.40 -17.04
N VAL A 8 32.63 49.42 -17.89
CA VAL A 8 31.76 48.31 -17.51
C VAL A 8 32.58 47.39 -16.62
N LEU A 9 32.40 47.55 -15.31
CA LEU A 9 32.81 46.55 -14.33
C LEU A 9 32.00 45.28 -14.57
N LEU A 10 32.64 44.29 -15.19
CA LEU A 10 32.18 42.90 -15.16
C LEU A 10 32.30 42.41 -13.71
N THR A 11 31.22 42.54 -12.93
CA THR A 11 31.08 41.76 -11.70
C THR A 11 30.64 40.34 -12.07
N PRO A 12 31.43 39.30 -11.78
CA PRO A 12 30.95 37.94 -11.88
C PRO A 12 30.14 37.66 -10.61
N ALA A 13 28.86 38.01 -10.61
CA ALA A 13 27.93 37.48 -9.63
C ALA A 13 27.59 36.03 -10.02
N PHE A 14 28.56 35.13 -9.92
CA PHE A 14 28.26 33.70 -9.78
C PHE A 14 27.70 33.50 -8.39
N ALA A 15 26.39 33.76 -8.25
CA ALA A 15 25.62 33.16 -7.18
C ALA A 15 25.63 31.66 -7.43
N LEU A 16 26.63 30.96 -6.87
CA LEU A 16 26.53 29.54 -6.63
C LEU A 16 25.28 29.37 -5.77
N ALA A 17 24.20 28.87 -6.37
CA ALA A 17 23.02 28.45 -5.63
C ALA A 17 23.51 27.45 -4.58
N GLN A 18 23.61 27.90 -3.32
CA GLN A 18 23.93 27.01 -2.22
C GLN A 18 22.76 26.03 -2.13
N VAL A 19 22.99 24.81 -2.60
CA VAL A 19 22.02 23.72 -2.43
C VAL A 19 21.91 23.53 -0.93
N GLN A 20 20.78 23.96 -0.36
CA GLN A 20 20.50 23.81 1.05
C GLN A 20 20.63 22.33 1.41
N PRO A 21 21.36 21.97 2.48
CA PRO A 21 21.49 20.58 2.87
C PRO A 21 20.11 20.00 3.16
N PRO A 22 19.86 18.72 2.80
CA PRO A 22 18.55 18.11 2.99
C PRO A 22 18.20 18.05 4.48
N ASP A 23 16.96 18.41 4.81
CA ASP A 23 16.45 18.29 6.18
C ASP A 23 16.25 16.83 6.60
N VAL A 24 15.87 16.58 7.86
CA VAL A 24 15.76 15.21 8.40
C VAL A 24 14.69 14.39 7.66
N LEU A 25 13.60 15.03 7.22
CA LEU A 25 12.57 14.38 6.41
C LEU A 25 13.12 13.96 5.04
N GLU A 26 13.87 14.83 4.36
CA GLU A 26 14.49 14.50 3.07
C GLU A 26 15.53 13.39 3.22
N GLN A 27 16.35 13.45 4.27
CA GLN A 27 17.30 12.38 4.57
C GLN A 27 16.58 11.05 4.79
N ALA A 28 15.50 11.02 5.56
CA ALA A 28 14.70 9.82 5.79
C ALA A 28 14.06 9.28 4.50
N LEU A 29 13.46 10.14 3.69
CA LEU A 29 12.86 9.79 2.40
C LEU A 29 13.92 9.20 1.45
N VAL A 30 15.00 9.94 1.19
CA VAL A 30 16.07 9.54 0.26
C VAL A 30 16.72 8.24 0.72
N SER A 31 17.02 8.11 2.01
CA SER A 31 17.61 6.90 2.59
C SER A 31 16.70 5.68 2.42
N THR A 32 15.40 5.84 2.71
CA THR A 32 14.42 4.75 2.62
C THR A 32 14.19 4.32 1.17
N PHE A 33 14.02 5.26 0.23
CA PHE A 33 13.89 4.92 -1.19
C PHE A 33 15.18 4.33 -1.77
N LYS A 34 16.37 4.82 -1.36
CA LYS A 34 17.63 4.24 -1.81
C LYS A 34 17.78 2.78 -1.38
N ARG A 35 17.32 2.43 -0.17
CA ARG A 35 17.43 1.08 0.37
C ARG A 35 16.34 0.14 -0.13
N ASP A 36 15.09 0.59 -0.14
CA ASP A 36 13.92 -0.31 -0.21
C ASP A 36 13.01 -0.08 -1.41
N ASN A 37 13.38 0.80 -2.36
CA ASN A 37 12.55 1.07 -3.53
C ASN A 37 12.31 -0.18 -4.40
N GLY A 38 11.03 -0.40 -4.74
CA GLY A 38 10.59 -1.59 -5.46
C GLY A 38 10.60 -2.87 -4.63
N ASN A 39 10.85 -2.79 -3.32
CA ASN A 39 10.69 -3.90 -2.40
C ASN A 39 9.59 -3.60 -1.38
N LEU A 40 9.86 -2.63 -0.49
CA LEU A 40 8.92 -2.24 0.57
C LEU A 40 8.26 -0.89 0.30
N VAL A 41 8.94 0.01 -0.43
CA VAL A 41 8.40 1.31 -0.83
C VAL A 41 8.39 1.49 -2.34
N CYS A 42 7.30 2.04 -2.88
CA CYS A 42 7.07 2.18 -4.32
C CYS A 42 6.46 3.55 -4.65
N LEU A 43 7.01 4.20 -5.68
CA LEU A 43 6.47 5.44 -6.25
C LEU A 43 5.55 5.11 -7.43
N SER A 44 4.43 5.82 -7.52
CA SER A 44 3.50 5.71 -8.65
C SER A 44 3.96 6.49 -9.89
N THR A 45 4.83 7.50 -9.72
CA THR A 45 5.30 8.40 -10.79
C THR A 45 6.74 8.89 -10.53
N GLN A 46 7.35 9.59 -11.51
CA GLN A 46 8.53 10.43 -11.31
C GLN A 46 8.17 11.64 -10.42
N GLY A 47 7.99 11.41 -9.12
CA GLY A 47 7.68 12.46 -8.15
C GLY A 47 8.91 13.33 -7.88
N THR A 48 8.71 14.64 -7.81
CA THR A 48 9.73 15.55 -7.25
C THR A 48 9.82 15.33 -5.74
N LEU A 49 10.93 15.73 -5.12
CA LEU A 49 11.08 15.65 -3.66
C LEU A 49 9.96 16.40 -2.93
N GLN A 50 9.51 17.54 -3.47
CA GLN A 50 8.38 18.29 -2.93
C GLN A 50 7.09 17.47 -2.92
N ASN A 51 6.77 16.76 -4.00
CA ASN A 51 5.57 15.90 -4.04
C ASN A 51 5.63 14.80 -2.98
N LEU A 52 6.83 14.26 -2.70
CA LEU A 52 7.02 13.27 -1.64
C LEU A 52 6.79 13.89 -0.25
N ARG A 53 7.30 15.10 -0.02
CA ARG A 53 7.08 15.84 1.24
C ARG A 53 5.59 16.12 1.47
N ASP A 54 4.90 16.61 0.45
CA ASP A 54 3.46 16.87 0.52
C ASP A 54 2.68 15.58 0.78
N ALA A 55 3.15 14.47 0.19
CA ALA A 55 2.58 13.16 0.42
C ALA A 55 2.81 12.62 1.85
N MET A 56 3.83 13.09 2.55
CA MET A 56 4.16 12.68 3.91
C MET A 56 3.36 13.43 4.99
N GLN A 57 2.80 14.62 4.67
CA GLN A 57 2.12 15.48 5.64
C GLN A 57 1.12 14.76 6.56
N PRO A 58 0.24 13.86 6.07
CA PRO A 58 -0.71 13.16 6.96
C PRO A 58 -0.03 12.23 7.98
N TYR A 59 1.18 11.74 7.68
CA TYR A 59 1.90 10.76 8.49
C TYR A 59 2.91 11.38 9.46
N VAL A 60 3.28 12.65 9.23
CA VAL A 60 4.26 13.39 10.05
C VAL A 60 3.61 14.49 10.88
N LYS A 61 2.28 14.55 10.92
CA LYS A 61 1.55 15.54 11.73
C LYS A 61 1.94 15.39 13.21
N GLY A 62 2.49 16.46 13.79
CA GLY A 62 2.96 16.49 15.17
C GLY A 62 4.37 15.91 15.39
N VAL A 63 5.07 15.55 14.32
CA VAL A 63 6.49 15.17 14.35
C VAL A 63 7.34 16.40 14.02
N ASP A 64 8.36 16.66 14.84
CA ASP A 64 9.35 17.70 14.52
C ASP A 64 10.27 17.20 13.39
N ILE A 65 9.98 17.61 12.16
CA ILE A 65 10.74 17.20 10.97
C ILE A 65 12.14 17.82 10.89
N ALA A 66 12.47 18.79 11.74
CA ALA A 66 13.79 19.40 11.81
C ALA A 66 14.69 18.70 12.85
N SER A 67 14.10 18.02 13.85
CA SER A 67 14.85 17.30 14.88
C SER A 67 15.45 15.99 14.35
N PRO A 68 16.77 15.75 14.52
CA PRO A 68 17.40 14.47 14.21
C PRO A 68 16.79 13.27 14.96
N GLU A 69 16.21 13.50 16.14
CA GLU A 69 15.56 12.46 16.95
C GLU A 69 14.33 11.87 16.24
N SER A 70 13.70 12.64 15.36
CA SER A 70 12.55 12.22 14.58
C SER A 70 12.90 11.28 13.42
N TYR A 71 14.19 11.11 13.07
CA TYR A 71 14.61 10.36 11.88
C TYR A 71 13.97 8.97 11.77
N ARG A 72 13.96 8.20 12.86
CA ARG A 72 13.36 6.85 12.88
C ARG A 72 11.85 6.90 12.61
N THR A 73 11.14 7.86 13.20
CA THR A 73 9.70 8.06 12.99
C THR A 73 9.41 8.44 11.54
N LEU A 74 10.23 9.29 10.93
CA LEU A 74 10.09 9.71 9.53
C LEU A 74 10.35 8.57 8.54
N VAL A 75 11.30 7.67 8.85
CA VAL A 75 11.52 6.43 8.10
C VAL A 75 10.27 5.54 8.16
N LEU A 76 9.69 5.33 9.36
CA LEU A 76 8.47 4.55 9.51
C LEU A 76 7.29 5.16 8.75
N ALA A 77 7.12 6.48 8.83
CA ALA A 77 6.10 7.20 8.08
C ALA A 77 6.25 7.02 6.56
N THR A 78 7.48 6.86 6.06
CA THR A 78 7.74 6.64 4.63
C THR A 78 7.19 5.28 4.15
N TYR A 79 7.37 4.21 4.93
CA TYR A 79 6.75 2.90 4.63
C TYR A 79 5.21 2.96 4.66
N LEU A 80 4.64 3.85 5.49
CA LEU A 80 3.20 4.04 5.55
C LEU A 80 2.66 4.79 4.34
N ALA A 81 3.35 5.84 3.90
CA ALA A 81 2.90 6.68 2.79
C ALA A 81 3.07 6.02 1.41
N PHE A 82 4.09 5.17 1.24
CA PHE A 82 4.46 4.65 -0.08
C PHE A 82 4.62 3.13 -0.13
N PRO A 83 3.69 2.30 0.38
CA PRO A 83 3.84 0.85 0.33
C PRO A 83 3.98 0.32 -1.10
N CYS A 84 4.70 -0.78 -1.27
CA CYS A 84 4.66 -1.58 -2.51
C CYS A 84 3.41 -2.48 -2.56
N PRO A 85 2.94 -2.89 -3.75
CA PRO A 85 3.57 -2.76 -5.06
C PRO A 85 3.41 -1.37 -5.70
N PHE A 86 2.44 -0.56 -5.28
CA PHE A 86 2.29 0.84 -5.67
C PHE A 86 1.81 1.69 -4.49
N SER A 87 2.06 3.00 -4.51
CA SER A 87 1.55 3.92 -3.49
C SER A 87 0.02 4.06 -3.60
N PRO A 88 -0.73 4.06 -2.48
CA PRO A 88 -2.19 4.22 -2.48
C PRO A 88 -2.64 5.63 -2.84
N ARG A 89 -1.72 6.61 -2.98
CA ARG A 89 -2.03 8.01 -3.29
C ARG A 89 -2.24 8.28 -4.79
N ARG A 90 -2.65 7.26 -5.53
CA ARG A 90 -2.94 7.35 -6.97
C ARG A 90 -4.29 8.03 -7.19
N SER A 91 -4.39 8.82 -8.24
CA SER A 91 -5.66 9.44 -8.68
C SER A 91 -6.73 8.40 -9.05
N GLU A 92 -6.28 7.20 -9.43
CA GLU A 92 -7.11 6.07 -9.83
C GLU A 92 -7.81 5.39 -8.65
N LEU A 93 -7.42 5.73 -7.42
CA LEU A 93 -7.86 5.08 -6.19
C LEU A 93 -8.47 6.08 -5.22
N ARG A 94 -9.43 5.61 -4.42
CA ARG A 94 -9.88 6.30 -3.21
C ARG A 94 -10.02 5.32 -2.06
N PRO A 95 -9.95 5.77 -0.79
CA PRO A 95 -10.37 4.95 0.34
C PRO A 95 -11.74 4.31 0.11
N ALA A 96 -11.87 3.02 0.41
CA ALA A 96 -13.10 2.27 0.24
C ALA A 96 -14.16 2.67 1.30
N LEU A 97 -15.41 2.72 0.88
CA LEU A 97 -16.59 2.84 1.72
C LEU A 97 -17.15 1.45 2.02
N ALA A 98 -18.03 1.34 3.01
CA ALA A 98 -18.65 0.06 3.37
C ALA A 98 -19.35 -0.61 2.17
N ALA A 99 -20.06 0.18 1.35
CA ALA A 99 -20.74 -0.32 0.15
C ALA A 99 -19.77 -0.86 -0.91
N ASP A 100 -18.56 -0.32 -1.00
CA ASP A 100 -17.53 -0.83 -1.92
C ASP A 100 -16.98 -2.18 -1.45
N VAL A 101 -17.01 -2.46 -0.14
CA VAL A 101 -16.37 -3.63 0.47
C VAL A 101 -17.33 -4.82 0.57
N ILE A 102 -18.59 -4.56 0.93
CA ILE A 102 -19.59 -5.60 1.14
C ILE A 102 -19.80 -6.42 -0.13
N GLY A 103 -19.58 -7.72 -0.04
CA GLY A 103 -19.66 -8.68 -1.14
C GLY A 103 -18.57 -9.75 -1.08
N SER A 104 -18.53 -10.59 -2.12
CA SER A 104 -17.53 -11.63 -2.31
C SER A 104 -16.55 -11.24 -3.39
N TRP A 105 -15.29 -11.56 -3.18
CA TRP A 105 -14.16 -11.15 -4.02
C TRP A 105 -13.17 -12.29 -4.20
N VAL A 106 -12.43 -12.23 -5.29
CA VAL A 106 -11.31 -13.11 -5.57
C VAL A 106 -10.03 -12.30 -5.76
N PHE A 107 -8.96 -12.75 -5.12
CA PHE A 107 -7.60 -12.39 -5.47
C PHE A 107 -7.07 -13.45 -6.45
N PRO A 108 -7.05 -13.16 -7.76
CA PRO A 108 -6.76 -14.17 -8.78
C PRO A 108 -5.26 -14.46 -8.88
N ASP A 109 -4.94 -15.59 -9.51
CA ASP A 109 -3.57 -16.07 -9.77
C ASP A 109 -2.69 -15.01 -10.43
N GLY A 110 -3.20 -14.34 -11.46
CA GLY A 110 -2.49 -13.28 -12.19
C GLY A 110 -2.06 -12.09 -11.32
N SER A 111 -2.64 -11.95 -10.12
CA SER A 111 -2.32 -10.88 -9.17
C SER A 111 -1.42 -11.34 -8.01
N LEU A 112 -1.10 -12.63 -7.90
CA LEU A 112 -0.24 -13.14 -6.82
C LEU A 112 1.18 -12.57 -6.84
N LYS A 113 1.69 -12.23 -8.04
CA LYS A 113 2.95 -11.48 -8.20
C LYS A 113 2.91 -10.12 -7.51
N LEU A 114 1.75 -9.61 -7.11
CA LEU A 114 1.63 -8.39 -6.34
C LEU A 114 1.63 -8.64 -4.83
N ARG A 115 1.31 -9.87 -4.36
CA ARG A 115 1.07 -10.19 -2.95
C ARG A 115 2.21 -9.79 -2.03
N HIS A 116 3.45 -10.01 -2.47
CA HIS A 116 4.65 -9.78 -1.64
C HIS A 116 5.55 -8.66 -2.18
N GLY A 117 5.12 -7.92 -3.20
CA GLY A 117 5.94 -6.89 -3.88
C GLY A 117 7.06 -7.47 -4.75
N PRO A 118 7.57 -6.74 -5.77
CA PRO A 118 8.34 -7.30 -6.89
C PRO A 118 9.74 -7.90 -6.57
N LYS A 119 10.19 -7.90 -5.31
CA LYS A 119 11.52 -8.39 -4.89
C LYS A 119 11.56 -9.18 -3.57
N SER A 120 10.40 -9.57 -3.01
CA SER A 120 10.41 -10.26 -1.72
C SER A 120 10.93 -11.70 -1.83
N PRO A 121 11.83 -12.15 -0.92
CA PRO A 121 12.25 -13.55 -0.84
C PRO A 121 11.09 -14.53 -0.68
N ALA A 122 9.95 -14.06 -0.14
CA ALA A 122 8.72 -14.84 0.03
C ALA A 122 8.21 -15.46 -1.29
N TRP A 123 8.58 -14.91 -2.45
CA TRP A 123 8.24 -15.46 -3.76
C TRP A 123 8.83 -16.85 -4.02
N ARG A 124 9.94 -17.18 -3.33
CA ARG A 124 10.73 -18.40 -3.55
C ARG A 124 10.78 -19.29 -2.30
N ALA A 125 10.12 -18.91 -1.22
CA ALA A 125 10.56 -19.25 0.14
C ALA A 125 10.10 -20.61 0.68
N VAL A 126 9.16 -21.34 0.07
CA VAL A 126 8.64 -22.57 0.69
C VAL A 126 8.67 -23.76 -0.26
N PRO A 127 9.82 -24.47 -0.36
CA PRO A 127 9.89 -25.77 -1.02
C PRO A 127 8.86 -26.75 -0.44
N GLY A 128 8.11 -27.45 -1.29
CA GLY A 128 7.15 -28.48 -0.89
C GLY A 128 5.75 -27.99 -0.51
N VAL A 129 5.51 -26.69 -0.43
CA VAL A 129 4.15 -26.13 -0.26
C VAL A 129 3.63 -25.68 -1.61
N ALA A 130 2.51 -26.28 -2.05
CA ALA A 130 1.85 -25.86 -3.27
C ALA A 130 1.54 -24.35 -3.20
N PRO A 131 1.89 -23.58 -4.25
CA PRO A 131 1.63 -22.14 -4.25
C PRO A 131 0.13 -21.90 -4.09
N ILE A 132 -0.20 -20.83 -3.38
CA ILE A 132 -1.56 -20.30 -3.41
C ILE A 132 -1.83 -19.95 -4.88
N LYS A 133 -2.94 -20.43 -5.43
CA LYS A 133 -3.41 -20.08 -6.78
C LYS A 133 -4.34 -18.88 -6.73
N CYS A 134 -5.18 -18.81 -5.71
CA CYS A 134 -6.09 -17.68 -5.50
C CYS A 134 -6.65 -17.69 -4.08
N GLU A 135 -7.22 -16.57 -3.70
CA GLU A 135 -7.85 -16.39 -2.40
C GLU A 135 -9.23 -15.78 -2.59
N GLY A 136 -10.26 -16.40 -2.03
CA GLY A 136 -11.60 -15.82 -1.96
C GLY A 136 -11.75 -15.10 -0.63
N VAL A 137 -12.29 -13.89 -0.63
CA VAL A 137 -12.65 -13.15 0.58
C VAL A 137 -14.08 -12.65 0.46
N ALA A 138 -14.85 -12.69 1.54
CA ALA A 138 -16.19 -12.13 1.58
C ALA A 138 -16.40 -11.28 2.83
N PHE A 139 -16.99 -10.12 2.62
CA PHE A 139 -17.40 -9.18 3.65
C PHE A 139 -18.93 -9.11 3.61
N HIS A 140 -19.60 -9.64 4.62
CA HIS A 140 -21.05 -9.59 4.71
C HIS A 140 -21.51 -8.50 5.69
N GLU A 141 -22.76 -8.10 5.54
CA GLU A 141 -23.46 -7.27 6.53
C GLU A 141 -23.43 -7.92 7.93
N GLY A 142 -23.52 -7.10 8.98
CA GLY A 142 -23.35 -7.58 10.37
C GLY A 142 -21.91 -7.95 10.74
N GLY A 143 -20.94 -7.56 9.91
CA GLY A 143 -19.52 -7.71 10.19
C GLY A 143 -19.00 -9.14 10.09
N GLU A 144 -19.63 -10.02 9.30
CA GLU A 144 -19.13 -11.38 9.07
C GLU A 144 -18.08 -11.37 7.95
N TYR A 145 -16.92 -11.98 8.22
CA TYR A 145 -15.81 -12.09 7.27
C TYR A 145 -15.53 -13.56 6.96
N ARG A 146 -15.31 -13.88 5.68
CA ARG A 146 -14.93 -15.21 5.21
C ARG A 146 -13.69 -15.12 4.35
N VAL A 147 -12.80 -16.09 4.48
CA VAL A 147 -11.64 -16.26 3.61
C VAL A 147 -11.42 -17.72 3.27
N THR A 148 -11.05 -17.99 2.04
CA THR A 148 -10.58 -19.30 1.59
C THR A 148 -9.36 -19.15 0.71
N GLN A 149 -8.39 -20.04 0.84
CA GLN A 149 -7.20 -20.07 0.01
C GLN A 149 -7.19 -21.36 -0.79
N ILE A 150 -7.12 -21.23 -2.12
CA ILE A 150 -6.99 -22.34 -3.02
C ILE A 150 -5.52 -22.50 -3.38
N ARG A 151 -5.00 -23.72 -3.26
CA ARG A 151 -3.60 -24.07 -3.54
C ARG A 151 -3.51 -25.10 -4.66
N GLY A 152 -2.40 -25.10 -5.38
CA GLY A 152 -2.15 -26.03 -6.49
C GLY A 152 -2.67 -25.54 -7.84
N SER A 153 -1.99 -25.92 -8.92
CA SER A 153 -2.24 -25.44 -10.29
C SER A 153 -3.61 -25.83 -10.84
N ASP A 154 -4.14 -26.99 -10.42
CA ASP A 154 -5.31 -27.60 -11.07
C ASP A 154 -6.63 -27.27 -10.37
N ALA A 155 -6.56 -26.62 -9.21
CA ALA A 155 -7.74 -26.26 -8.43
C ALA A 155 -8.48 -25.05 -9.03
N THR A 156 -9.81 -25.01 -8.93
CA THR A 156 -10.63 -23.91 -9.44
C THR A 156 -10.72 -22.80 -8.41
N CYS A 157 -10.61 -21.53 -8.85
CA CYS A 157 -10.77 -20.40 -7.95
C CYS A 157 -12.21 -20.24 -7.46
N PRO A 158 -12.42 -19.67 -6.26
CA PRO A 158 -13.76 -19.55 -5.70
C PRO A 158 -14.70 -18.75 -6.61
N THR A 159 -15.92 -19.24 -6.78
CA THR A 159 -17.05 -18.52 -7.36
C THR A 159 -17.95 -17.96 -6.26
N LEU A 160 -18.86 -17.04 -6.58
CA LEU A 160 -19.85 -16.52 -5.63
C LEU A 160 -20.62 -17.68 -4.96
N ALA A 161 -21.15 -18.61 -5.76
CA ALA A 161 -21.86 -19.79 -5.26
C ALA A 161 -21.02 -20.64 -4.29
N SER A 162 -19.73 -20.82 -4.58
CA SER A 162 -18.84 -21.59 -3.68
C SER A 162 -18.57 -20.85 -2.36
N MET A 163 -18.50 -19.52 -2.38
CA MET A 163 -18.33 -18.69 -1.18
C MET A 163 -19.59 -18.72 -0.32
N ASP A 164 -20.78 -18.65 -0.95
CA ASP A 164 -22.06 -18.74 -0.24
C ASP A 164 -22.28 -20.14 0.36
N ALA A 165 -21.93 -21.20 -0.37
CA ALA A 165 -21.99 -22.57 0.14
C ALA A 165 -21.06 -22.76 1.35
N MET A 166 -19.83 -22.20 1.30
CA MET A 166 -18.91 -22.22 2.43
C MET A 166 -19.49 -21.48 3.65
N ARG A 167 -20.09 -20.31 3.44
CA ARG A 167 -20.73 -19.53 4.51
C ARG A 167 -21.83 -20.31 5.22
N ALA A 168 -22.62 -21.08 4.47
CA ALA A 168 -23.74 -21.86 5.02
C ALA A 168 -23.30 -23.00 5.94
N VAL A 169 -22.10 -23.57 5.74
CA VAL A 169 -21.63 -24.75 6.50
C VAL A 169 -20.53 -24.43 7.51
N ALA A 170 -19.74 -23.37 7.29
CA ALA A 170 -18.61 -23.06 8.14
C ALA A 170 -19.01 -22.15 9.32
N PRO A 171 -18.56 -22.44 10.56
CA PRO A 171 -18.83 -21.57 11.69
C PRO A 171 -18.21 -20.19 11.48
N ARG A 172 -18.86 -19.14 12.00
CA ARG A 172 -18.31 -17.79 11.97
C ARG A 172 -17.18 -17.70 13.00
N VAL A 173 -15.95 -17.61 12.51
CA VAL A 173 -14.75 -17.48 13.36
C VAL A 173 -14.02 -16.14 13.17
N GLN A 174 -14.55 -15.27 12.31
CA GLN A 174 -13.98 -13.97 12.00
C GLN A 174 -15.07 -12.90 11.92
N SER A 175 -14.70 -11.69 12.33
CA SER A 175 -15.53 -10.51 12.17
C SER A 175 -14.73 -9.38 11.55
N TRP A 176 -15.40 -8.44 10.90
CA TRP A 176 -14.78 -7.25 10.34
C TRP A 176 -15.53 -5.99 10.71
N SER A 177 -14.80 -4.87 10.75
CA SER A 177 -15.34 -3.53 10.89
C SER A 177 -14.60 -2.55 9.99
N LEU A 178 -15.31 -1.52 9.52
CA LEU A 178 -14.72 -0.42 8.78
C LEU A 178 -14.33 0.70 9.76
N MET A 179 -13.04 0.99 9.83
CA MET A 179 -12.48 2.15 10.49
C MET A 179 -12.48 3.35 9.54
N GLN A 180 -12.07 4.52 10.04
CA GLN A 180 -11.92 5.71 9.20
C GLN A 180 -10.93 5.48 8.04
N ASN A 181 -11.12 6.23 6.95
CA ASN A 181 -10.22 6.24 5.79
C ASN A 181 -10.05 4.91 5.05
N GLY A 182 -11.10 4.08 5.00
CA GLY A 182 -11.09 2.83 4.23
C GLY A 182 -10.27 1.71 4.88
N ARG A 183 -9.86 1.86 6.14
CA ARG A 183 -9.17 0.81 6.87
C ARG A 183 -10.17 -0.20 7.41
N ILE A 184 -9.98 -1.46 7.13
CA ILE A 184 -10.75 -2.56 7.69
C ILE A 184 -9.94 -3.20 8.81
N ARG A 185 -10.60 -3.47 9.93
CA ARG A 185 -10.09 -4.35 10.98
C ARG A 185 -10.80 -5.69 10.90
N ILE A 186 -10.04 -6.79 10.91
CA ILE A 186 -10.55 -8.15 10.96
C ILE A 186 -10.10 -8.77 12.28
N ASP A 187 -11.04 -9.20 13.11
CA ASP A 187 -10.77 -9.87 14.38
C ASP A 187 -11.15 -11.36 14.28
N ARG A 188 -10.32 -12.23 14.86
CA ARG A 188 -10.63 -13.65 15.00
C ARG A 188 -11.29 -13.93 16.35
N THR A 189 -12.34 -14.72 16.35
CA THR A 189 -13.01 -15.15 17.59
C THR A 189 -12.46 -16.46 18.13
N ASP A 190 -11.72 -17.21 17.32
CA ASP A 190 -11.14 -18.51 17.67
C ASP A 190 -9.67 -18.45 18.10
N VAL A 191 -9.02 -17.29 17.97
CA VAL A 191 -7.66 -17.05 18.42
C VAL A 191 -7.63 -15.74 19.22
N PRO A 192 -7.36 -15.77 20.54
CA PRO A 192 -7.30 -14.58 21.37
C PRO A 192 -6.33 -13.54 20.83
N ASP A 193 -6.74 -12.27 20.90
CA ASP A 193 -5.96 -11.09 20.49
C ASP A 193 -5.46 -11.10 19.03
N ALA A 194 -5.97 -12.01 18.19
CA ALA A 194 -5.58 -12.10 16.79
C ALA A 194 -6.45 -11.19 15.94
N PHE A 195 -5.81 -10.19 15.33
CA PHE A 195 -6.44 -9.29 14.38
C PHE A 195 -5.51 -8.94 13.22
N GLU A 196 -6.12 -8.44 12.15
CA GLU A 196 -5.44 -7.84 11.02
C GLU A 196 -6.06 -6.47 10.70
N GLU A 197 -5.25 -5.53 10.25
CA GLU A 197 -5.72 -4.27 9.69
C GLU A 197 -5.30 -4.14 8.23
N TRP A 198 -6.25 -3.79 7.39
CA TRP A 198 -6.09 -3.66 5.95
C TRP A 198 -6.52 -2.26 5.51
N ASP A 199 -5.62 -1.47 4.92
CA ASP A 199 -6.05 -0.27 4.20
C ASP A 199 -6.64 -0.70 2.86
N VAL A 200 -7.89 -0.37 2.59
CA VAL A 200 -8.62 -0.79 1.38
C VAL A 200 -9.01 0.42 0.54
N PHE A 201 -8.75 0.32 -0.75
CA PHE A 201 -9.01 1.35 -1.74
C PHE A 201 -9.88 0.80 -2.86
N ALA A 202 -10.89 1.55 -3.26
CA ALA A 202 -11.70 1.26 -4.43
C ALA A 202 -11.06 1.87 -5.68
N VAL A 203 -11.06 1.10 -6.77
CA VAL A 203 -10.58 1.56 -8.08
C VAL A 203 -11.68 2.38 -8.76
N LEU A 204 -11.37 3.65 -9.04
CA LEU A 204 -12.28 4.59 -9.70
C LEU A 204 -12.01 4.70 -11.20
N THR A 205 -10.75 4.60 -11.59
CA THR A 205 -10.31 4.67 -12.98
C THR A 205 -9.46 3.44 -13.28
N PRO A 206 -9.70 2.72 -14.39
CA PRO A 206 -8.90 1.55 -14.72
C PRO A 206 -7.42 1.90 -14.87
N PHE A 207 -6.55 1.02 -14.40
CA PHE A 207 -5.11 1.14 -14.61
C PHE A 207 -4.43 -0.21 -14.72
N GLU A 208 -3.20 -0.21 -15.22
CA GLU A 208 -2.36 -1.39 -15.29
C GLU A 208 -1.10 -1.20 -14.46
N PHE A 209 -0.73 -2.23 -13.71
CA PHE A 209 0.48 -2.22 -12.91
C PHE A 209 1.17 -3.58 -12.91
N PHE A 210 2.44 -3.61 -13.34
CA PHE A 210 3.21 -4.84 -13.57
C PHE A 210 2.46 -5.88 -14.43
N GLY A 211 1.69 -5.46 -15.42
CA GLY A 211 0.89 -6.36 -16.25
C GLY A 211 -0.33 -6.97 -15.53
N VAL A 212 -0.79 -6.37 -14.43
CA VAL A 212 -2.08 -6.65 -13.80
C VAL A 212 -3.01 -5.49 -14.09
N LYS A 213 -4.20 -5.79 -14.62
CA LYS A 213 -5.23 -4.80 -14.89
C LYS A 213 -6.15 -4.69 -13.69
N PHE A 214 -6.40 -3.46 -13.27
CA PHE A 214 -7.36 -3.09 -12.25
C PHE A 214 -8.54 -2.42 -12.95
N ALA A 215 -9.73 -2.98 -12.79
CA ALA A 215 -10.97 -2.45 -13.35
C ALA A 215 -11.70 -1.55 -12.34
N VAL A 216 -12.61 -0.71 -12.81
CA VAL A 216 -13.48 0.07 -11.93
C VAL A 216 -14.28 -0.88 -11.04
N GLY A 217 -14.30 -0.60 -9.74
CA GLY A 217 -14.99 -1.42 -8.75
C GLY A 217 -14.14 -2.54 -8.14
N ASP A 218 -12.95 -2.83 -8.68
CA ASP A 218 -11.98 -3.68 -7.98
C ASP A 218 -11.49 -3.00 -6.70
N LEU A 219 -10.95 -3.78 -5.75
CA LEU A 219 -10.32 -3.25 -4.55
C LEU A 219 -8.82 -3.53 -4.53
N ALA A 220 -8.05 -2.56 -4.05
CA ALA A 220 -6.66 -2.71 -3.67
C ALA A 220 -6.54 -2.69 -2.15
N ALA A 221 -6.02 -3.74 -1.54
CA ALA A 221 -5.92 -3.85 -0.08
C ALA A 221 -4.49 -4.12 0.37
N TYR A 222 -4.05 -3.41 1.41
CA TYR A 222 -2.71 -3.53 2.00
C TYR A 222 -2.80 -3.96 3.45
N GLN A 223 -2.17 -5.07 3.81
CA GLN A 223 -2.08 -5.48 5.20
C GLN A 223 -1.11 -4.56 5.93
N ARG A 224 -1.64 -3.71 6.81
CA ARG A 224 -0.87 -2.80 7.65
C ARG A 224 -0.49 -3.43 8.96
N LYS A 225 -1.42 -4.13 9.61
CA LYS A 225 -1.17 -4.72 10.93
C LYS A 225 -1.60 -6.17 10.94
N GLY A 226 -0.86 -6.96 11.70
CA GLY A 226 -1.05 -8.38 11.89
C GLY A 226 -0.07 -8.87 12.94
N ARG A 227 -0.20 -10.14 13.36
CA ARG A 227 0.70 -10.73 14.34
C ARG A 227 2.15 -10.66 13.85
N GLY A 228 3.02 -9.98 14.60
CA GLY A 228 4.44 -9.82 14.26
C GLY A 228 4.75 -8.65 13.32
N ASN A 229 3.79 -7.75 13.04
CA ASN A 229 3.99 -6.54 12.25
C ASN A 229 3.78 -5.26 13.08
N ASP A 230 4.65 -5.04 14.06
CA ASP A 230 4.48 -3.94 15.01
C ASP A 230 4.81 -2.57 14.41
N ILE A 231 5.46 -2.54 13.24
CA ILE A 231 5.91 -1.33 12.55
C ILE A 231 4.92 -0.80 11.50
N ASN A 232 3.77 -1.48 11.33
CA ASN A 232 2.72 -1.14 10.37
C ASN A 232 3.16 -1.11 8.88
N ALA A 233 4.28 -1.75 8.54
CA ALA A 233 4.74 -1.84 7.15
C ALA A 233 3.74 -2.65 6.33
N ALA A 234 3.54 -2.31 5.05
CA ALA A 234 2.73 -3.14 4.18
C ALA A 234 3.43 -4.49 3.96
N GLN A 235 2.85 -5.56 4.49
CA GLN A 235 3.42 -6.91 4.39
C GLN A 235 2.79 -7.76 3.30
N SER A 236 1.56 -7.41 2.92
CA SER A 236 0.79 -8.13 1.93
C SER A 236 -0.08 -7.17 1.14
N PHE A 237 -0.27 -7.48 -0.13
CA PHE A 237 -1.18 -6.78 -1.03
C PHE A 237 -2.20 -7.73 -1.62
N ARG A 238 -3.43 -7.25 -1.80
CA ARG A 238 -4.50 -7.95 -2.52
C ARG A 238 -5.09 -7.05 -3.59
N HIS A 239 -5.24 -7.60 -4.78
CA HIS A 239 -6.09 -7.06 -5.83
C HIS A 239 -7.38 -7.89 -5.85
N LEU A 240 -8.45 -7.36 -5.30
CA LEU A 240 -9.70 -8.06 -5.13
C LEU A 240 -10.64 -7.72 -6.29
N GLN A 241 -10.97 -8.73 -7.08
CA GLN A 241 -11.94 -8.65 -8.16
C GLN A 241 -13.29 -9.14 -7.66
N ARG A 242 -14.36 -8.43 -7.99
CA ARG A 242 -15.71 -8.80 -7.56
C ARG A 242 -16.10 -10.16 -8.14
N LEU A 243 -16.63 -11.04 -7.29
CA LEU A 243 -17.30 -12.25 -7.75
C LEU A 243 -18.75 -11.92 -8.08
N ASN A 244 -19.14 -12.21 -9.32
CA ASN A 244 -20.52 -12.11 -9.80
C ASN A 244 -21.20 -13.47 -9.84
#